data_AF-A0A3C0CIX2-F1
#
_entry.id   AF-A0A3C0CIX2-F1
#
_cell.length_a   1.000
_cell.length_b   1.000
_cell.length_c   1.000
_cell.angle_alpha   90.00
_cell.angle_beta   90.00
_cell.angle_gamma   90.00
#
_symmetry.space_group_name_H-M   'P 1'
#
loop_
_entity.id
_entity.type
_entity.pdbx_description
1 polymer ?
#
loop_
_entity_poly.entity_id
_entity_poly.type
_entity_poly.pdbx_seq_one_letter_code
_entity_poly.pdbx_strand_id
1 'polypeptide(L)'
;DAILDQNGIQPDFSPEALAEAEASASRPIAEADLKDRLDLRALPVCTIDDAGAKDLDDAISVSRTEHGYRLGVHIADVSHYVREGGVLDREALSRGTSVYFADRVVPMLPKALSNGACSLNAGEDKLTFSALIELDEAGQILSYRFHKSVICSKVRGVYTEVNRLFDGTADAALR
;
A
#
# COMPACT_ATOMS: atom_id res chain seq x y z
N ASP A 1 5.21 -3.13 27.25
CA ASP A 1 4.06 -3.67 28.01
C ASP A 1 3.51 -2.62 28.97
N ALA A 2 4.22 -2.19 30.01
CA ALA A 2 3.71 -1.15 30.92
C ALA A 2 3.25 0.16 30.22
N ILE A 3 3.97 0.63 29.20
CA ILE A 3 3.56 1.81 28.40
C ILE A 3 2.30 1.51 27.57
N LEU A 4 2.16 0.29 27.03
CA LEU A 4 0.98 -0.11 26.26
C LEU A 4 -0.25 -0.10 27.16
N ASP A 5 -0.15 -0.76 28.32
CA ASP A 5 -1.24 -0.88 29.28
C ASP A 5 -1.68 0.48 29.82
N GLN A 6 -0.73 1.35 30.18
CA GLN A 6 -1.02 2.71 30.67
C GLN A 6 -1.78 3.58 29.66
N ASN A 7 -1.58 3.33 28.36
CA ASN A 7 -2.22 4.09 27.28
C ASN A 7 -3.38 3.31 26.63
N GLY A 8 -3.77 2.16 27.17
CA GLY A 8 -4.87 1.34 26.64
C GLY A 8 -4.60 0.75 25.25
N ILE A 9 -3.34 0.60 24.85
CA ILE A 9 -2.95 0.06 23.55
C ILE A 9 -2.96 -1.47 23.64
N GLN A 10 -3.94 -2.10 22.99
CA GLN A 10 -4.06 -3.56 22.95
C GLN A 10 -3.14 -4.15 21.86
N PRO A 11 -2.11 -4.94 22.21
CA PRO A 11 -1.20 -5.50 21.22
C PRO A 11 -1.83 -6.65 20.43
N ASP A 12 -2.66 -7.46 21.08
CA ASP A 12 -3.23 -8.68 20.52
C ASP A 12 -4.58 -8.42 19.85
N PHE A 13 -4.83 -9.15 18.76
CA PHE A 13 -6.12 -9.13 18.07
C PHE A 13 -7.05 -10.18 18.64
N SER A 14 -8.36 -9.93 18.57
CA SER A 14 -9.36 -10.95 18.88
C SER A 14 -9.24 -12.17 17.93
N PRO A 15 -9.52 -13.40 18.38
CA PRO A 15 -9.53 -14.58 17.52
C PRO A 15 -10.45 -14.42 16.29
N GLU A 16 -11.57 -13.70 16.46
CA GLU A 16 -12.52 -13.40 15.39
C GLU A 16 -11.91 -12.47 14.33
N ALA A 17 -11.20 -11.42 14.75
CA ALA A 17 -10.50 -10.51 13.82
C ALA A 17 -9.39 -11.24 13.06
N LEU A 18 -8.62 -12.11 13.74
CA LEU A 18 -7.60 -12.93 13.09
C LEU A 18 -8.19 -13.88 12.05
N ALA A 19 -9.30 -14.55 12.39
CA ALA A 19 -9.98 -15.46 11.47
C ALA A 19 -10.57 -14.73 10.25
N GLU A 20 -11.20 -13.57 10.45
CA GLU A 20 -11.72 -12.75 9.35
C GLU A 20 -10.60 -12.25 8.44
N ALA A 21 -9.48 -11.78 9.01
CA ALA A 21 -8.32 -11.33 8.23
C ALA A 21 -7.72 -12.46 7.40
N GLU A 22 -7.54 -13.66 7.97
CA GLU A 22 -6.97 -14.81 7.26
C GLU A 22 -7.90 -15.28 6.13
N ALA A 23 -9.20 -15.34 6.38
CA ALA A 23 -10.19 -15.70 5.36
C ALA A 23 -10.23 -14.66 4.22
N SER A 24 -10.10 -13.37 4.55
CA SER A 24 -10.08 -12.28 3.57
C SER A 24 -8.78 -12.28 2.75
N ALA A 25 -7.64 -12.50 3.40
CA ALA A 25 -6.32 -12.47 2.76
C ALA A 25 -6.02 -13.70 1.89
N SER A 26 -6.53 -14.87 2.27
CA SER A 26 -6.34 -16.12 1.53
C SER A 26 -7.19 -16.23 0.26
N ARG A 27 -8.20 -15.36 0.11
CA ARG A 27 -9.03 -15.30 -1.10
C ARG A 27 -8.22 -14.65 -2.24
N PRO A 28 -7.96 -15.37 -3.35
CA PRO A 28 -7.32 -14.76 -4.50
C PRO A 28 -8.20 -13.65 -5.09
N ILE A 29 -7.58 -12.67 -5.75
CA ILE A 29 -8.31 -11.66 -6.52
C ILE A 29 -9.07 -12.38 -7.64
N ALA A 30 -10.40 -12.34 -7.57
CA ALA A 30 -11.26 -12.96 -8.57
C ALA A 30 -11.64 -11.96 -9.67
N GLU A 31 -12.09 -12.45 -10.82
CA GLU A 31 -12.63 -11.62 -11.91
C GLU A 31 -13.72 -10.64 -11.45
N ALA A 32 -14.55 -11.06 -10.49
CA ALA A 32 -15.57 -10.20 -9.91
C ALA A 32 -14.98 -9.00 -9.13
N ASP A 33 -13.80 -9.17 -8.52
CA ASP A 33 -13.10 -8.09 -7.82
C ASP A 33 -12.48 -7.09 -8.79
N LEU A 34 -12.22 -7.50 -10.04
CA LEU A 34 -11.67 -6.66 -11.12
C LEU A 34 -12.74 -5.86 -11.86
N LYS A 35 -14.01 -6.21 -11.70
CA LYS A 35 -15.12 -5.50 -12.33
C LYS A 35 -15.11 -4.03 -11.94
N ASP A 36 -15.25 -3.15 -12.94
CA ASP A 36 -15.26 -1.69 -12.78
C ASP A 36 -13.95 -1.11 -12.20
N ARG A 37 -12.86 -1.90 -12.19
CA ARG A 37 -11.51 -1.41 -11.86
C ARG A 37 -10.74 -1.08 -13.13
N LEU A 38 -9.93 -0.04 -13.05
CA LEU A 38 -8.98 0.29 -14.09
C LEU A 38 -7.78 -0.67 -14.01
N ASP A 39 -7.48 -1.35 -15.12
CA ASP A 39 -6.31 -2.21 -15.22
C ASP A 39 -5.06 -1.38 -15.51
N LEU A 40 -4.17 -1.32 -14.52
CA LEU A 40 -2.91 -0.59 -14.56
C LEU A 40 -1.70 -1.53 -14.43
N ARG A 41 -1.90 -2.85 -14.52
CA ARG A 41 -0.85 -3.86 -14.32
C ARG A 41 0.30 -3.77 -15.32
N ALA A 42 0.06 -3.17 -16.49
CA ALA A 42 1.06 -2.94 -17.52
C ALA A 42 1.96 -1.72 -17.24
N LEU A 43 1.59 -0.82 -16.32
CA LEU A 43 2.38 0.36 -16.02
C LEU A 43 3.66 0.01 -15.23
N PRO A 44 4.73 0.80 -15.37
CA PRO A 44 5.93 0.66 -14.55
C PRO A 44 5.68 1.23 -13.15
N VAL A 45 4.89 0.50 -12.36
CA VAL A 45 4.57 0.85 -10.97
C VAL A 45 5.69 0.35 -10.05
N CYS A 46 6.08 1.14 -9.06
CA CYS A 46 6.97 0.70 -7.98
C CYS A 46 6.52 1.25 -6.62
N THR A 47 6.93 0.58 -5.55
CA THR A 47 6.88 1.11 -4.19
C THR A 47 8.28 1.61 -3.80
N ILE A 48 8.37 2.54 -2.85
CA ILE A 48 9.67 3.04 -2.34
C ILE A 48 9.54 3.27 -0.83
N ASP A 49 10.23 2.42 -0.06
CA ASP A 49 10.06 2.38 1.39
C ASP A 49 11.40 2.17 2.10
N ASP A 50 11.37 2.08 3.43
CA ASP A 50 12.51 1.60 4.19
C ASP A 50 12.78 0.11 3.93
N ALA A 51 14.05 -0.30 4.02
CA ALA A 51 14.46 -1.67 3.73
C ALA A 51 13.69 -2.73 4.56
N GLY A 52 13.24 -2.37 5.76
CA GLY A 52 12.49 -3.23 6.69
C GLY A 52 10.97 -3.17 6.56
N ALA A 53 10.40 -2.26 5.76
CA ALA A 53 8.95 -2.06 5.64
C ALA A 53 8.27 -3.30 5.02
N LYS A 54 7.10 -3.67 5.55
CA LYS A 54 6.34 -4.85 5.08
C LYS A 54 4.91 -4.51 4.66
N ASP A 55 4.40 -3.42 5.20
CA ASP A 55 3.13 -2.74 4.98
C ASP A 55 3.36 -1.62 3.96
N LEU A 56 3.44 -2.00 2.68
CA LEU A 56 3.66 -1.05 1.59
C LEU A 56 2.29 -0.52 1.14
N ASP A 57 1.91 0.65 1.64
CA ASP A 57 0.56 1.19 1.46
C ASP A 57 0.38 1.95 0.13
N ASP A 58 1.45 2.52 -0.41
CA ASP A 58 1.44 3.34 -1.61
C ASP A 58 2.47 2.90 -2.65
N ALA A 59 2.09 3.04 -3.91
CA ALA A 59 2.95 2.84 -5.07
C ALA A 59 2.78 3.99 -6.05
N ILE A 60 3.81 4.23 -6.87
CA ILE A 60 3.83 5.31 -7.85
C ILE A 60 4.09 4.79 -9.26
N SER A 61 3.53 5.48 -10.25
CA SER A 61 3.95 5.38 -11.65
C SER A 61 4.07 6.78 -12.26
N VAL A 62 5.08 7.00 -13.09
CA VAL A 62 5.29 8.29 -13.76
C VAL A 62 5.61 8.05 -15.23
N SER A 63 5.01 8.86 -16.11
CA SER A 63 5.35 8.90 -17.54
C SER A 63 5.40 10.35 -18.02
N ARG A 64 6.27 10.63 -19.01
CA ARG A 64 6.30 11.93 -19.68
C ARG A 64 5.11 12.06 -20.63
N THR A 65 4.57 13.26 -20.73
CA THR A 65 3.57 13.65 -21.73
C THR A 65 4.15 14.78 -22.61
N GLU A 66 3.41 15.23 -23.62
CA GLU A 66 3.82 16.38 -24.46
C GLU A 66 3.89 17.70 -23.68
N HIS A 67 3.24 17.79 -22.52
CA HIS A 67 3.07 19.04 -21.76
C HIS A 67 3.55 18.94 -20.31
N GLY A 68 4.20 17.83 -19.93
CA GLY A 68 4.66 17.58 -18.56
C GLY A 68 4.68 16.10 -18.22
N TYR A 69 3.91 15.69 -17.22
CA TYR A 69 3.96 14.35 -16.64
C TYR A 69 2.57 13.81 -16.29
N ARG A 70 2.41 12.49 -16.42
CA ARG A 70 1.29 11.76 -15.83
C ARG A 70 1.81 10.98 -14.64
N LEU A 71 1.30 11.33 -13.45
CA LEU A 71 1.59 10.70 -12.18
C LEU A 71 0.41 9.82 -11.75
N GLY A 72 0.67 8.56 -11.44
CA GLY A 72 -0.23 7.68 -10.72
C GLY A 72 0.25 7.52 -9.29
N VAL A 73 -0.63 7.78 -8.31
CA VAL A 73 -0.45 7.40 -6.91
C VAL A 73 -1.48 6.32 -6.61
N HIS A 74 -1.01 5.13 -6.23
CA HIS A 74 -1.81 3.93 -6.10
C HIS A 74 -1.80 3.49 -4.64
N ILE A 75 -2.91 3.69 -3.93
CA ILE A 75 -3.02 3.34 -2.51
C ILE A 75 -3.68 1.97 -2.38
N ALA A 76 -3.20 1.12 -1.48
CA ALA A 76 -3.82 -0.16 -1.14
C ALA A 76 -5.34 0.00 -0.88
N ASP A 77 -6.17 -0.82 -1.53
CA ASP A 77 -7.62 -0.77 -1.36
C ASP A 77 -8.06 -1.51 -0.09
N VAL A 78 -7.62 -1.03 1.08
CA VAL A 78 -7.95 -1.61 2.40
C VAL A 78 -9.46 -1.75 2.59
N SER A 79 -10.24 -0.79 2.07
CA SER A 79 -11.73 -0.80 2.12
C SER A 79 -12.37 -2.00 1.42
N HIS A 80 -11.64 -2.68 0.53
CA HIS A 80 -12.09 -3.91 -0.09
C HIS A 80 -12.05 -5.11 0.87
N TYR A 81 -11.07 -5.12 1.77
CA TYR A 81 -10.80 -6.21 2.71
C TYR A 81 -11.42 -5.98 4.08
N VAL A 82 -11.51 -4.72 4.51
CA VAL A 82 -12.12 -4.29 5.78
C VAL A 82 -13.47 -3.65 5.47
N ARG A 83 -14.56 -4.39 5.71
CA ARG A 83 -15.93 -3.94 5.40
C ARG A 83 -16.56 -3.24 6.59
N GLU A 84 -17.19 -2.10 6.32
CA GLU A 84 -17.90 -1.29 7.30
C GLU A 84 -18.86 -2.15 8.15
N GLY A 85 -18.79 -1.99 9.47
CA GLY A 85 -19.57 -2.76 10.44
C GLY A 85 -19.09 -4.20 10.68
N GLY A 86 -18.02 -4.66 10.03
CA GLY A 86 -17.39 -5.97 10.23
C GLY A 86 -16.60 -6.07 11.55
N VAL A 87 -16.00 -7.25 11.84
CA VAL A 87 -15.14 -7.41 13.03
C VAL A 87 -13.86 -6.61 12.84
N LEU A 88 -13.25 -6.71 11.66
CA LEU A 88 -12.04 -5.97 11.32
C LEU A 88 -12.22 -4.45 11.35
N ASP A 89 -13.37 -3.95 10.93
CA ASP A 89 -13.68 -2.52 10.95
C ASP A 89 -13.78 -1.98 12.38
N ARG A 90 -14.50 -2.68 13.26
CA ARG A 90 -14.57 -2.32 14.69
C ARG A 90 -13.21 -2.39 15.38
N GLU A 91 -12.42 -3.41 15.05
CA GLU A 91 -11.06 -3.57 15.57
C GLU A 91 -10.16 -2.42 15.11
N ALA A 92 -10.16 -2.10 13.81
CA ALA A 92 -9.41 -0.99 13.25
C ALA A 92 -9.84 0.35 13.86
N LEU A 93 -11.15 0.58 14.01
CA LEU A 93 -11.70 1.77 14.64
C LEU A 93 -11.30 1.90 16.12
N SER A 94 -11.30 0.78 16.86
CA SER A 94 -10.87 0.75 18.26
C SER A 94 -9.37 1.04 18.41
N ARG A 95 -8.54 0.61 17.46
CA ARG A 95 -7.09 0.88 17.46
C ARG A 95 -6.75 2.28 16.95
N GLY A 96 -7.50 2.77 15.96
CA GLY A 96 -7.37 4.09 15.33
C GLY A 96 -6.15 4.25 14.41
N THR A 97 -4.97 3.78 14.84
CA THR A 97 -3.72 3.86 14.08
C THR A 97 -2.77 2.73 14.48
N SER A 98 -1.83 2.39 13.60
CA SER A 98 -0.65 1.62 13.99
C SER A 98 0.22 2.47 14.93
N VAL A 99 0.83 1.84 15.94
CA VAL A 99 1.72 2.49 16.90
C VAL A 99 3.13 1.94 16.74
N TYR A 100 4.07 2.81 16.40
CA TYR A 100 5.47 2.45 16.16
C TYR A 100 6.32 2.74 17.40
N PHE A 101 6.87 1.69 18.01
CA PHE A 101 7.86 1.75 19.08
C PHE A 101 9.26 1.53 18.50
N ALA A 102 10.28 1.84 19.31
CA ALA A 102 11.68 1.67 18.90
C ALA A 102 12.03 0.20 18.56
N ASP A 103 11.39 -0.78 19.21
CA ASP A 103 11.68 -2.21 19.05
C ASP A 103 10.57 -3.01 18.34
N ARG A 104 9.36 -2.43 18.17
CA ARG A 104 8.21 -3.15 17.62
C ARG A 104 7.13 -2.22 17.06
N VAL A 105 6.20 -2.81 16.32
CA VAL A 105 4.98 -2.13 15.85
C VAL A 105 3.77 -2.85 16.45
N VAL A 106 2.81 -2.08 16.97
CA VAL A 106 1.45 -2.55 17.26
C VAL A 106 0.57 -2.14 16.09
N PRO A 107 0.24 -3.07 15.17
CA PRO A 107 -0.44 -2.70 13.94
C PRO A 107 -1.93 -2.45 14.17
N MET A 108 -2.50 -1.58 13.34
CA MET A 108 -3.95 -1.35 13.28
C MET A 108 -4.69 -2.56 12.71
N LEU A 109 -4.10 -3.27 11.75
CA LEU A 109 -4.70 -4.41 11.08
C LEU A 109 -3.87 -5.69 11.31
N PRO A 110 -4.49 -6.88 11.31
CA PRO A 110 -3.75 -8.13 11.35
C PRO A 110 -2.77 -8.26 10.19
N LYS A 111 -1.63 -8.92 10.45
CA LYS A 111 -0.51 -9.06 9.49
C LYS A 111 -0.90 -9.72 8.17
N ALA A 112 -1.88 -10.64 8.19
CA ALA A 112 -2.41 -11.27 6.98
C ALA A 112 -2.92 -10.22 5.97
N LEU A 113 -3.48 -9.11 6.46
CA LEU A 113 -3.88 -7.98 5.64
C LEU A 113 -2.74 -7.00 5.45
N SER A 114 -2.18 -6.43 6.53
CA SER A 114 -1.22 -5.32 6.44
C SER A 114 0.04 -5.67 5.65
N ASN A 115 0.60 -6.87 5.84
CA ASN A 115 1.84 -7.31 5.19
C ASN A 115 1.58 -8.20 3.97
N GLY A 116 0.33 -8.63 3.79
CA GLY A 116 -0.07 -9.59 2.78
C GLY A 116 -0.97 -8.94 1.75
N ALA A 117 -2.29 -9.10 1.93
CA ALA A 117 -3.27 -8.73 0.90
C ALA A 117 -3.30 -7.23 0.58
N CYS A 118 -3.08 -6.36 1.57
CA CYS A 118 -3.06 -4.90 1.39
C CYS A 118 -1.67 -4.37 1.00
N SER A 119 -0.59 -5.06 1.39
CA SER A 119 0.76 -4.63 1.01
C SER A 119 0.98 -4.76 -0.49
N LEU A 120 1.47 -3.70 -1.13
CA LEU A 120 1.69 -3.59 -2.57
C LEU A 120 2.97 -4.32 -3.04
N ASN A 121 3.09 -5.59 -2.64
CA ASN A 121 4.23 -6.47 -2.94
C ASN A 121 4.54 -6.54 -4.45
N ALA A 122 5.83 -6.55 -4.78
CA ALA A 122 6.30 -6.64 -6.15
C ALA A 122 5.98 -8.01 -6.78
N GLY A 123 5.58 -7.99 -8.05
CA GLY A 123 5.22 -9.19 -8.83
C GLY A 123 3.83 -9.74 -8.56
N GLU A 124 3.06 -9.13 -7.66
CA GLU A 124 1.71 -9.57 -7.31
C GLU A 124 0.67 -8.57 -7.83
N ASP A 125 -0.47 -9.08 -8.30
CA ASP A 125 -1.63 -8.24 -8.59
C ASP A 125 -2.23 -7.74 -7.27
N LYS A 126 -2.47 -6.43 -7.19
CA LYS A 126 -2.97 -5.76 -5.97
C LYS A 126 -4.09 -4.80 -6.30
N LEU A 127 -5.15 -4.87 -5.49
CA LEU A 127 -6.29 -3.96 -5.57
C LEU A 127 -5.91 -2.62 -4.94
N THR A 128 -6.14 -1.55 -5.68
CA THR A 128 -5.77 -0.19 -5.28
C THR A 128 -6.91 0.79 -5.49
N PHE A 129 -6.83 1.92 -4.80
CA PHE A 129 -7.56 3.13 -5.11
C PHE A 129 -6.56 4.18 -5.57
N SER A 130 -6.63 4.54 -6.86
CA SER A 130 -5.60 5.34 -7.52
C SER A 130 -6.04 6.78 -7.74
N ALA A 131 -5.14 7.72 -7.49
CA ALA A 131 -5.18 9.07 -8.01
C ALA A 131 -4.34 9.14 -9.29
N LEU A 132 -4.95 9.49 -10.42
CA LEU A 132 -4.28 9.69 -11.70
C LEU A 132 -4.26 11.18 -11.99
N ILE A 133 -3.07 11.76 -12.04
CA ILE A 133 -2.81 13.20 -12.01
C ILE A 133 -2.03 13.59 -13.27
N GLU A 134 -2.50 14.63 -13.97
CA GLU A 134 -1.76 15.28 -15.04
C GLU A 134 -1.05 16.51 -14.45
N LEU A 135 0.25 16.60 -14.67
CA LEU A 135 1.13 17.67 -14.20
C LEU A 135 1.71 18.40 -15.42
N ASP A 136 1.90 19.72 -15.30
CA ASP A 136 2.70 20.47 -16.28
C ASP A 136 4.21 20.27 -16.08
N GLU A 137 5.03 20.91 -16.92
CA GLU A 137 6.49 20.84 -16.83
C GLU A 137 7.06 21.38 -15.50
N ALA A 138 6.33 22.28 -14.83
CA ALA A 138 6.69 22.85 -13.54
C ALA A 138 6.15 22.03 -12.35
N GLY A 139 5.47 20.90 -12.62
CA GLY A 139 4.87 20.04 -11.60
C GLY A 139 3.55 20.58 -11.03
N GLN A 140 2.91 21.56 -11.66
CA GLN A 140 1.59 22.03 -11.25
C GLN A 140 0.51 21.06 -11.70
N ILE A 141 -0.48 20.82 -10.83
CA ILE A 141 -1.61 19.94 -11.14
C ILE A 141 -2.52 20.62 -12.17
N LEU A 142 -2.62 20.00 -13.35
CA LEU A 142 -3.55 20.39 -14.40
C LEU A 142 -4.92 19.74 -14.22
N SER A 143 -4.94 18.45 -13.86
CA SER A 143 -6.16 17.71 -13.57
C SER A 143 -5.87 16.45 -12.77
N TYR A 144 -6.89 15.88 -12.15
CA TYR A 144 -6.81 14.58 -11.47
C TYR A 144 -8.12 13.82 -11.55
N ARG A 145 -8.05 12.50 -11.38
CA ARG A 145 -9.22 11.62 -11.23
C ARG A 145 -8.91 10.48 -10.27
N PHE A 146 -9.93 9.99 -9.59
CA PHE A 146 -9.84 8.83 -8.71
C PHE A 146 -10.52 7.62 -9.33
N HIS A 147 -9.92 6.44 -9.20
CA HIS A 147 -10.51 5.20 -9.68
C HIS A 147 -10.07 4.03 -8.81
N LYS A 148 -10.98 3.08 -8.56
CA LYS A 148 -10.55 1.75 -8.11
C LYS A 148 -9.78 1.08 -9.24
N SER A 149 -8.66 0.45 -8.93
CA SER A 149 -7.73 -0.09 -9.92
C SER A 149 -7.14 -1.40 -9.47
N VAL A 150 -6.47 -2.07 -10.40
CA VAL A 150 -5.56 -3.18 -10.13
C VAL A 150 -4.18 -2.81 -10.69
N ILE A 151 -3.14 -2.99 -9.88
CA ILE A 151 -1.74 -2.77 -10.27
C ILE A 151 -0.95 -4.06 -10.09
N CYS A 152 0.25 -4.09 -10.67
CA CYS A 152 1.26 -5.08 -10.36
C CYS A 152 2.59 -4.34 -10.22
N SER A 153 3.00 -4.07 -8.97
CA SER A 153 4.27 -3.39 -8.68
C SER A 153 5.42 -4.20 -9.28
N LYS A 154 6.32 -3.56 -10.01
CA LYS A 154 7.44 -4.23 -10.69
C LYS A 154 8.64 -4.39 -9.78
N VAL A 155 8.83 -3.42 -8.88
CA VAL A 155 9.99 -3.33 -8.01
C VAL A 155 9.54 -2.81 -6.64
N ARG A 156 10.06 -3.44 -5.58
CA ARG A 156 10.07 -2.88 -4.24
C ARG A 156 11.35 -2.08 -4.08
N GLY A 157 11.26 -0.77 -4.24
CA GLY A 157 12.39 0.15 -4.08
C GLY A 157 12.70 0.42 -2.60
N VAL A 158 13.97 0.70 -2.32
CA VAL A 158 14.42 1.15 -1.00
C VAL A 158 14.97 2.57 -1.13
N TYR A 159 14.62 3.47 -0.20
CA TYR A 159 15.07 4.88 -0.26
C TYR A 159 16.59 5.04 -0.45
N THR A 160 17.39 4.25 0.27
CA THR A 160 18.86 4.32 0.18
C THR A 160 19.39 3.88 -1.18
N GLU A 161 18.72 2.95 -1.84
CA GLU A 161 19.05 2.47 -3.18
C GLU A 161 18.64 3.49 -4.24
N VAL A 162 17.44 4.04 -4.13
CA VAL A 162 16.93 5.11 -5.00
C VAL A 162 17.83 6.35 -4.94
N ASN A 163 18.28 6.74 -3.74
CA ASN A 163 19.23 7.85 -3.58
C ASN A 163 20.57 7.55 -4.28
N ARG A 164 21.10 6.33 -4.18
CA ARG A 164 22.33 5.94 -4.90
C ARG A 164 22.16 6.00 -6.42
N LEU A 165 20.97 5.67 -6.93
CA LEU A 165 20.65 5.82 -8.36
C LEU A 165 20.70 7.30 -8.77
N PHE A 166 20.08 8.19 -8.00
CA PHE A 166 20.11 9.63 -8.27
C PHE A 166 21.50 10.26 -8.13
N ASP A 167 22.29 9.81 -7.15
CA ASP A 167 23.65 10.27 -6.92
C ASP A 167 24.66 9.71 -7.94
N GLY A 168 24.23 8.79 -8.81
CA GLY A 168 25.11 8.11 -9.78
C GLY A 168 26.12 7.14 -9.15
N THR A 169 25.93 6.79 -7.87
CA THR A 169 26.80 5.89 -7.09
C THR A 169 26.30 4.45 -7.02
N ALA A 170 25.13 4.17 -7.61
CA ALA A 170 24.59 2.82 -7.74
C ALA A 170 25.50 1.90 -8.56
N ASP A 171 25.68 0.67 -8.07
CA ASP A 171 26.38 -0.40 -8.77
C ASP A 171 25.57 -0.94 -9.96
N ALA A 172 26.16 -1.88 -10.71
CA ALA A 172 25.52 -2.45 -11.89
C ALA A 172 24.37 -3.42 -11.57
N ALA A 173 24.25 -3.90 -10.32
CA ALA A 173 23.17 -4.80 -9.93
C ALA A 173 21.89 -4.03 -9.59
N LEU A 174 22.03 -2.78 -9.15
CA LEU A 174 20.92 -1.89 -8.84
C LEU A 174 20.40 -1.10 -10.06
N ARG A 175 21.16 -1.02 -11.14
CA ARG A 175 20.79 -0.35 -12.41
C ARG A 175 19.99 -1.27 -13.33
#